data_AF-A0A0S3SC44-F1
#
_entry.id   AF-A0A0S3SC44-F1
#
_cell.length_a   1.000
_cell.length_b   1.000
_cell.length_c   1.000
_cell.angle_alpha   90.00
_cell.angle_beta   90.00
_cell.angle_gamma   90.00
#
_symmetry.space_group_name_H-M   'P 1'
#
loop_
_entity.id
_entity.type
_entity.pdbx_description
1 polymer ?
#
loop_
_entity_poly.entity_id
_entity_poly.type
_entity_poly.pdbx_seq_one_letter_code
_entity_poly.pdbx_strand_id
1 'polypeptide(L)'
;RSARDSDGHGTHTASTIAGSTVANASLLGIAKGTARGGAPSARLSIYKTCWFGFCSDADILSAVDDAIHDGVDILSLSLGPNPPQPIYFEDAVSLGAFHAFQKGVLVSASAGNSVFPRTACNVAPWILTVAASSIDREFSSNIYLGNSKVLKGSSLNPIKMEHPYGLVYGSASAAAGVSAVNARYSLCYVADHKLCC
;
A
#
# COMPACT_ATOMS: atom_id res chain seq x y z
N ARG A 1 16.98 -16.48 4.90
CA ARG A 1 15.67 -15.83 4.61
C ARG A 1 14.62 -16.45 5.53
N SER A 2 13.67 -15.68 6.08
CA SER A 2 12.58 -16.21 6.92
C SER A 2 11.24 -15.58 6.53
N ALA A 3 10.12 -16.23 6.86
CA ALA A 3 8.78 -15.70 6.60
C ALA A 3 8.41 -14.46 7.44
N ARG A 4 9.28 -14.01 8.36
CA ARG A 4 9.01 -12.82 9.19
C ARG A 4 8.88 -11.58 8.30
N ASP A 5 7.76 -10.88 8.44
CA ASP A 5 7.53 -9.60 7.81
C ASP A 5 8.34 -8.50 8.51
N SER A 6 9.05 -7.70 7.72
CA SER A 6 9.87 -6.58 8.16
C SER A 6 9.46 -5.25 7.52
N ASP A 7 8.44 -5.29 6.66
CA ASP A 7 7.92 -4.16 5.90
C ASP A 7 6.52 -3.78 6.40
N GLY A 8 5.66 -4.78 6.64
CA GLY A 8 4.31 -4.62 7.14
C GLY A 8 3.24 -4.86 6.07
N HIS A 9 3.58 -4.75 4.79
CA HIS A 9 2.62 -4.97 3.69
C HIS A 9 1.99 -6.36 3.73
N GLY A 10 2.79 -7.41 3.95
CA GLY A 10 2.31 -8.80 4.03
C GLY A 10 1.40 -9.03 5.24
N THR A 11 1.73 -8.45 6.40
CA THR A 11 0.91 -8.52 7.61
C THR A 11 -0.44 -7.81 7.42
N HIS A 12 -0.42 -6.65 6.76
CA HIS A 12 -1.64 -5.88 6.46
C HIS A 12 -2.57 -6.63 5.50
N THR A 13 -2.05 -7.21 4.41
CA THR A 13 -2.87 -7.97 3.45
C THR A 13 -3.38 -9.27 4.06
N ALA A 14 -2.54 -10.05 4.74
CA ALA A 14 -2.94 -11.31 5.38
C ALA A 14 -4.04 -11.10 6.43
N SER A 15 -3.94 -10.05 7.26
CA SER A 15 -4.96 -9.72 8.25
C SER A 15 -6.27 -9.21 7.63
N THR A 16 -6.22 -8.56 6.47
CA THR A 16 -7.43 -8.16 5.71
C THR A 16 -8.18 -9.38 5.15
N ILE A 17 -7.46 -10.44 4.77
CA ILE A 17 -8.06 -11.67 4.23
C ILE A 17 -8.64 -12.53 5.35
N ALA A 18 -7.82 -12.92 6.32
CA ALA A 18 -8.16 -13.93 7.33
C ALA A 18 -7.75 -13.54 8.76
N GLY A 19 -7.59 -12.24 9.03
CA GLY A 19 -7.28 -11.76 10.36
C GLY A 19 -8.35 -12.18 11.38
N SER A 20 -7.90 -12.72 12.51
CA SER A 20 -8.77 -13.01 13.65
C SER A 20 -9.48 -11.75 14.15
N THR A 21 -10.58 -11.93 14.88
CA THR A 21 -11.33 -10.79 15.44
C THR A 21 -10.54 -10.12 16.56
N VAL A 22 -10.18 -8.84 16.38
CA VAL A 22 -9.45 -8.03 17.37
C VAL A 22 -10.31 -6.84 17.76
N ALA A 23 -10.82 -6.86 18.99
CA ALA A 23 -11.58 -5.74 19.55
C ALA A 23 -10.66 -4.55 19.87
N ASN A 24 -11.23 -3.34 19.82
CA ASN A 24 -10.53 -2.08 20.15
C ASN A 24 -9.28 -1.80 19.30
N ALA A 25 -9.22 -2.32 18.07
CA ALA A 25 -8.16 -2.00 17.11
C ALA A 25 -8.26 -0.52 16.69
N SER A 26 -7.12 0.18 16.65
CA SER A 26 -7.02 1.55 16.16
C SER A 26 -5.57 1.90 15.80
N LEU A 27 -5.38 2.87 14.91
CA LEU A 27 -4.08 3.52 14.69
C LEU A 27 -4.02 4.75 15.59
N LEU A 28 -3.44 4.62 16.78
CA LEU A 28 -3.33 5.73 17.75
C LEU A 28 -4.69 6.41 18.01
N GLY A 29 -5.75 5.61 18.13
CA GLY A 29 -7.14 6.09 18.32
C GLY A 29 -7.93 6.33 17.02
N ILE A 30 -7.26 6.45 15.87
CA ILE A 30 -7.93 6.59 14.56
C ILE A 30 -8.55 5.26 14.14
N ALA A 31 -9.74 5.33 13.53
CA ALA A 31 -10.48 4.18 13.02
C ALA A 31 -10.83 3.13 14.08
N LYS A 32 -11.02 3.55 15.34
CA LYS A 32 -11.29 2.64 16.46
C LYS A 32 -12.51 1.74 16.18
N GLY A 33 -12.33 0.45 16.34
CA GLY A 33 -13.40 -0.54 16.19
C GLY A 33 -12.91 -1.96 16.41
N THR A 34 -13.64 -2.92 15.84
CA THR A 34 -13.24 -4.33 15.81
C THR A 34 -12.67 -4.65 14.42
N ALA A 35 -11.39 -5.00 14.35
CA ALA A 35 -10.76 -5.44 13.10
C ALA A 35 -10.95 -6.96 12.92
N ARG A 36 -11.19 -7.38 11.67
CA ARG A 36 -11.23 -8.79 11.26
C ARG A 36 -11.01 -8.89 9.76
N GLY A 37 -10.57 -10.06 9.31
CA GLY A 37 -10.53 -10.39 7.89
C GLY A 37 -11.92 -10.65 7.29
N GLY A 38 -11.95 -10.79 5.96
CA GLY A 38 -13.11 -11.27 5.23
C GLY A 38 -13.54 -12.66 5.68
N ALA A 39 -12.57 -13.57 5.90
CA ALA A 39 -12.78 -14.95 6.36
C ALA A 39 -11.91 -15.28 7.60
N PRO A 40 -12.31 -14.83 8.81
CA PRO A 40 -11.49 -14.98 10.03
C PRO A 40 -11.19 -16.42 10.46
N SER A 41 -11.94 -17.40 9.95
CA SER A 41 -11.73 -18.84 10.24
C SER A 41 -10.88 -19.54 9.19
N ALA A 42 -10.48 -18.86 8.12
CA ALA A 42 -9.58 -19.42 7.11
C ALA A 42 -8.17 -19.57 7.68
N ARG A 43 -7.43 -20.56 7.16
CA ARG A 43 -6.02 -20.75 7.50
C ARG A 43 -5.16 -19.90 6.57
N LEU A 44 -4.04 -19.41 7.09
CA LEU A 44 -3.04 -18.68 6.30
C LEU A 44 -1.80 -19.56 6.13
N SER A 45 -1.35 -19.71 4.88
CA SER A 45 0.02 -20.13 4.56
C SER A 45 0.75 -18.93 3.94
N ILE A 46 1.95 -18.63 4.46
CA ILE A 46 2.66 -17.39 4.13
C ILE A 46 3.93 -17.70 3.35
N TYR A 47 3.96 -17.27 2.10
CA TYR A 47 5.10 -17.40 1.19
C TYR A 47 5.69 -16.01 0.91
N LYS A 48 6.84 -15.71 1.51
CA LYS A 48 7.47 -14.40 1.40
C LYS A 48 8.38 -14.33 0.17
N THR A 49 7.92 -13.61 -0.85
CA THR A 49 8.62 -13.43 -2.14
C THR A 49 9.34 -12.08 -2.26
N CYS A 50 8.92 -11.09 -1.48
CA CYS A 50 9.43 -9.73 -1.54
C CYS A 50 10.46 -9.45 -0.43
N TRP A 51 11.58 -8.86 -0.83
CA TRP A 51 12.72 -8.52 0.01
C TRP A 51 13.22 -7.12 -0.36
N PHE A 52 13.38 -6.25 0.63
CA PHE A 52 13.94 -4.90 0.42
C PHE A 52 13.21 -4.09 -0.68
N GLY A 53 11.88 -4.22 -0.76
CA GLY A 53 11.05 -3.52 -1.75
C GLY A 53 11.05 -4.16 -3.15
N PHE A 54 11.66 -5.33 -3.33
CA PHE A 54 11.72 -6.03 -4.61
C PHE A 54 11.24 -7.48 -4.48
N CYS A 55 10.46 -7.96 -5.45
CA CYS A 55 9.99 -9.32 -5.52
C CYS A 55 10.58 -9.94 -6.79
N SER A 56 11.46 -10.93 -6.65
CA SER A 56 12.10 -11.54 -7.82
C SER A 56 11.16 -12.54 -8.49
N ASP A 57 11.24 -12.64 -9.82
CA ASP A 57 10.47 -13.62 -10.60
C ASP A 57 10.69 -15.06 -10.11
N ALA A 58 11.94 -15.40 -9.77
CA ALA A 58 12.28 -16.71 -9.23
C ALA A 58 11.63 -16.98 -7.86
N ASP A 59 11.63 -16.00 -6.95
CA ASP A 59 10.97 -16.14 -5.65
C ASP A 59 9.45 -16.24 -5.81
N ILE A 60 8.86 -15.50 -6.76
CA ILE A 60 7.42 -15.57 -7.08
C ILE A 60 7.04 -16.96 -7.61
N LEU A 61 7.76 -17.45 -8.62
CA LEU A 61 7.48 -18.77 -9.21
C LEU A 61 7.66 -19.89 -8.19
N SER A 62 8.74 -19.86 -7.39
CA SER A 62 8.97 -20.84 -6.33
C SER A 62 7.85 -20.83 -5.29
N ALA A 63 7.41 -19.66 -4.84
CA ALA A 63 6.34 -19.56 -3.86
C ALA A 63 4.99 -20.04 -4.38
N VAL A 64 4.67 -19.78 -5.66
CA VAL A 64 3.44 -20.26 -6.27
C VAL A 64 3.48 -21.78 -6.44
N ASP A 65 4.61 -22.34 -6.88
CA ASP A 65 4.79 -23.79 -7.02
C ASP A 65 4.65 -24.51 -5.66
N ASP A 66 5.35 -24.02 -4.63
CA ASP A 66 5.24 -24.53 -3.26
C ASP A 66 3.80 -24.43 -2.74
N ALA A 67 3.11 -23.31 -2.97
CA ALA A 67 1.74 -23.13 -2.51
C ALA A 67 0.74 -24.08 -3.20
N ILE A 68 0.92 -24.32 -4.50
CA ILE A 68 0.13 -25.31 -5.24
C ILE A 68 0.39 -26.71 -4.68
N HIS A 69 1.65 -27.07 -4.45
CA HIS A 69 2.03 -28.36 -3.90
C HIS A 69 1.46 -28.58 -2.49
N ASP A 70 1.49 -27.54 -1.66
CA ASP A 70 0.95 -27.57 -0.30
C ASP A 70 -0.58 -27.58 -0.25
N GLY A 71 -1.26 -27.47 -1.40
CA GLY A 71 -2.70 -27.65 -1.53
C GLY A 71 -3.51 -26.45 -1.02
N VAL A 72 -3.03 -25.22 -1.24
CA VAL A 72 -3.82 -24.01 -0.92
C VAL A 72 -5.08 -23.92 -1.79
N ASP A 73 -6.19 -23.44 -1.22
CA ASP A 73 -7.44 -23.28 -1.97
C ASP A 73 -7.47 -22.01 -2.84
N ILE A 74 -6.79 -20.95 -2.40
CA ILE A 74 -6.74 -19.64 -3.06
C ILE A 74 -5.39 -18.97 -2.83
N LEU A 75 -4.89 -18.27 -3.84
CA LEU A 75 -3.73 -17.40 -3.75
C LEU A 75 -4.16 -15.93 -3.78
N SER A 76 -3.57 -15.13 -2.89
CA SER A 76 -3.75 -13.68 -2.87
C SER A 76 -2.41 -12.98 -3.08
N LEU A 77 -2.31 -12.24 -4.19
CA LEU A 77 -1.08 -11.60 -4.65
C LEU A 77 -1.26 -10.08 -4.75
N SER A 78 -0.83 -9.35 -3.73
CA SER A 78 -0.74 -7.88 -3.77
C SER A 78 0.63 -7.44 -4.31
N LEU A 79 1.01 -7.97 -5.46
CA LEU A 79 2.23 -7.67 -6.21
C LEU A 79 1.95 -7.84 -7.71
N GLY A 80 2.82 -7.33 -8.57
CA GLY A 80 2.66 -7.45 -10.01
C GLY A 80 3.79 -6.77 -10.77
N PRO A 81 3.85 -6.94 -12.09
CA PRO A 81 4.83 -6.28 -12.93
C PRO A 81 4.62 -4.76 -12.97
N ASN A 82 5.65 -4.03 -13.40
CA ASN A 82 5.47 -2.62 -13.73
C ASN A 82 4.63 -2.48 -15.02
N PRO A 83 3.73 -1.50 -15.11
CA PRO A 83 2.99 -1.24 -16.33
C PRO A 83 3.90 -0.73 -17.46
N PRO A 84 3.60 -1.04 -18.74
CA PRO A 84 2.46 -1.84 -19.19
C PRO A 84 2.63 -3.34 -18.89
N GLN A 85 1.51 -4.08 -18.79
CA GLN A 85 1.52 -5.52 -18.62
C GLN A 85 2.44 -6.20 -19.66
N PRO A 86 3.46 -6.97 -19.24
CA PRO A 86 4.29 -7.76 -20.14
C PRO A 86 3.51 -8.90 -20.80
N ILE A 87 4.09 -9.49 -21.84
CA ILE A 87 3.57 -10.72 -22.45
C ILE A 87 3.41 -11.78 -21.36
N TYR A 88 2.27 -12.48 -21.32
CA TYR A 88 1.92 -13.39 -20.22
C TYR A 88 2.94 -14.50 -19.98
N PHE A 89 3.66 -14.93 -21.02
CA PHE A 89 4.70 -15.97 -20.93
C PHE A 89 6.08 -15.44 -20.51
N GLU A 90 6.20 -14.12 -20.31
CA GLU A 90 7.41 -13.45 -19.82
C GLU A 90 7.18 -12.80 -18.43
N ASP A 91 5.97 -12.96 -17.87
CA ASP A 91 5.58 -12.42 -16.57
C ASP A 91 5.41 -13.57 -15.56
N ALA A 92 6.21 -13.56 -14.49
CA ALA A 92 6.22 -14.59 -13.46
C ALA A 92 4.86 -14.76 -12.78
N VAL A 93 4.12 -13.66 -12.58
CA VAL A 93 2.78 -13.72 -11.95
C VAL A 93 1.79 -14.40 -12.89
N SER A 94 1.78 -14.02 -14.17
CA SER A 94 0.94 -14.65 -15.18
C SER A 94 1.25 -16.14 -15.34
N LEU A 95 2.52 -16.53 -15.43
CA LEU A 95 2.94 -17.93 -15.51
C LEU A 95 2.53 -18.72 -14.26
N GLY A 96 2.90 -18.25 -13.07
CA GLY A 96 2.54 -18.92 -11.82
C GLY A 96 1.02 -19.07 -11.67
N ALA A 97 0.26 -18.02 -12.00
CA ALA A 97 -1.20 -18.08 -11.94
C ALA A 97 -1.81 -19.04 -12.95
N PHE A 98 -1.19 -19.24 -14.12
CA PHE A 98 -1.65 -20.23 -15.10
C PHE A 98 -1.53 -21.64 -14.53
N HIS A 99 -0.39 -21.97 -13.90
CA HIS A 99 -0.19 -23.27 -13.26
C HIS A 99 -1.15 -23.47 -12.07
N ALA A 100 -1.39 -22.43 -11.27
CA ALA A 100 -2.38 -22.47 -10.19
C ALA A 100 -3.80 -22.75 -10.73
N PHE A 101 -4.19 -22.04 -11.80
CA PHE A 101 -5.47 -22.22 -12.46
C PHE A 101 -5.66 -23.65 -13.00
N GLN A 102 -4.62 -24.23 -13.63
CA GLN A 102 -4.66 -25.62 -14.11
C GLN A 102 -4.86 -26.65 -12.98
N LYS A 103 -4.53 -26.28 -11.74
CA LYS A 103 -4.70 -27.10 -10.54
C LYS A 103 -5.97 -26.75 -9.75
N GLY A 104 -6.80 -25.85 -10.27
CA GLY A 104 -8.05 -25.43 -9.61
C GLY A 104 -7.85 -24.42 -8.48
N VAL A 105 -6.68 -23.79 -8.37
CA VAL A 105 -6.38 -22.76 -7.38
C VAL A 105 -6.64 -21.39 -7.99
N LEU A 106 -7.61 -20.65 -7.44
CA LEU A 106 -7.91 -19.29 -7.88
C LEU A 106 -6.79 -18.34 -7.45
N VAL A 107 -6.37 -17.43 -8.35
CA VAL A 107 -5.45 -16.34 -8.02
C VAL A 107 -6.19 -15.01 -8.03
N SER A 108 -6.23 -14.32 -6.89
CA SER A 108 -6.67 -12.93 -6.79
C SER A 108 -5.46 -12.01 -6.71
N ALA A 109 -5.36 -11.05 -7.63
CA ALA A 109 -4.21 -10.14 -7.69
C ALA A 109 -4.63 -8.68 -7.89
N SER A 110 -3.83 -7.75 -7.37
CA SER A 110 -4.09 -6.30 -7.49
C SER A 110 -3.85 -5.81 -8.93
N ALA A 111 -4.66 -4.85 -9.39
CA ALA A 111 -4.49 -4.20 -10.71
C ALA A 111 -3.28 -3.25 -10.80
N GLY A 112 -2.61 -2.97 -9.69
CA GLY A 112 -1.55 -1.96 -9.60
C GLY A 112 -2.05 -0.57 -9.21
N ASN A 113 -1.13 0.35 -8.92
CA ASN A 113 -1.42 1.68 -8.37
C ASN A 113 -1.17 2.83 -9.36
N SER A 114 -0.90 2.52 -10.63
CA SER A 114 -0.71 3.55 -11.65
C SER A 114 -2.06 4.17 -12.03
N VAL A 115 -2.08 5.49 -12.19
CA VAL A 115 -3.30 6.28 -12.41
C VAL A 115 -3.55 6.61 -13.88
N PHE A 116 -2.65 6.20 -14.78
CA PHE A 116 -2.77 6.50 -16.20
C PHE A 116 -3.61 5.44 -16.94
N PRO A 117 -4.28 5.80 -18.05
CA PRO A 117 -4.99 4.82 -18.86
C PRO A 117 -4.08 3.67 -19.33
N ARG A 118 -4.64 2.44 -19.38
CA ARG A 118 -3.96 1.21 -19.82
C ARG A 118 -2.73 0.83 -18.98
N THR A 119 -2.81 1.04 -17.67
CA THR A 119 -1.75 0.66 -16.72
C THR A 119 -2.12 -0.45 -15.74
N ALA A 120 -3.29 -1.08 -15.93
CA ALA A 120 -3.65 -2.26 -15.18
C ALA A 120 -2.65 -3.40 -15.45
N CYS A 121 -2.20 -4.05 -14.38
CA CYS A 121 -1.34 -5.21 -14.40
C CYS A 121 -2.08 -6.44 -13.86
N ASN A 122 -1.48 -7.63 -13.96
CA ASN A 122 -2.09 -8.91 -13.59
C ASN A 122 -3.40 -9.19 -14.34
N VAL A 123 -3.45 -8.81 -15.63
CA VAL A 123 -4.67 -8.89 -16.47
C VAL A 123 -4.77 -10.18 -17.29
N ALA A 124 -3.95 -11.20 -16.97
CA ALA A 124 -4.06 -12.50 -17.62
C ALA A 124 -5.47 -13.09 -17.36
N PRO A 125 -6.13 -13.72 -18.36
CA PRO A 125 -7.54 -14.13 -18.23
C PRO A 125 -7.86 -15.11 -17.10
N TRP A 126 -6.84 -15.81 -16.58
CA TRP A 126 -6.96 -16.76 -15.46
C TRP A 126 -6.71 -16.14 -14.08
N ILE A 127 -6.55 -14.82 -14.01
CA ILE A 127 -6.36 -14.05 -12.77
C ILE A 127 -7.64 -13.25 -12.46
N LEU A 128 -8.10 -13.29 -11.21
CA LEU A 128 -9.07 -12.33 -10.71
C LEU A 128 -8.35 -11.01 -10.38
N THR A 129 -8.31 -10.10 -11.34
CA THR A 129 -7.68 -8.78 -11.19
C THR A 129 -8.59 -7.83 -10.41
N VAL A 130 -8.10 -7.26 -9.31
CA VAL A 130 -8.89 -6.45 -8.37
C VAL A 130 -8.44 -4.98 -8.42
N ALA A 131 -9.38 -4.07 -8.71
CA ALA A 131 -9.19 -2.62 -8.62
C ALA A 131 -9.48 -2.11 -7.19
N ALA A 132 -9.03 -0.89 -6.90
CA ALA A 132 -9.29 -0.23 -5.62
C ALA A 132 -10.32 0.90 -5.76
N SER A 133 -11.20 1.03 -4.78
CA SER A 133 -12.15 2.13 -4.65
C SER A 133 -12.19 2.65 -3.21
N SER A 134 -12.80 3.82 -3.00
CA SER A 134 -13.04 4.34 -1.65
C SER A 134 -14.23 3.66 -0.98
N ILE A 135 -14.29 3.82 0.34
CA ILE A 135 -15.47 3.54 1.17
C ILE A 135 -16.07 4.86 1.67
N ASP A 136 -17.19 4.77 2.40
CA ASP A 136 -17.89 5.92 2.98
C ASP A 136 -17.12 6.62 4.11
N ARG A 137 -16.23 5.90 4.81
CA ARG A 137 -15.39 6.45 5.88
C ARG A 137 -14.26 7.33 5.33
N GLU A 138 -14.26 8.60 5.74
CA GLU A 138 -13.21 9.58 5.45
C GLU A 138 -12.40 9.92 6.71
N PHE A 139 -11.09 10.09 6.56
CA PHE A 139 -10.23 10.64 7.61
C PHE A 139 -9.88 12.08 7.29
N SER A 140 -10.34 13.00 8.15
CA SER A 140 -10.11 14.43 7.97
C SER A 140 -9.26 15.01 9.10
N SER A 141 -8.44 15.99 8.75
CA SER A 141 -7.61 16.76 9.66
C SER A 141 -7.90 18.24 9.44
N ASN A 142 -8.48 18.88 10.45
CA ASN A 142 -8.84 20.30 10.38
C ASN A 142 -7.63 21.18 10.68
N ILE A 143 -7.40 22.17 9.82
CA ILE A 143 -6.35 23.18 9.99
C ILE A 143 -7.02 24.48 10.42
N TYR A 144 -6.69 24.93 11.63
CA TYR A 144 -7.20 26.18 12.20
C TYR A 144 -6.18 27.30 11.95
N LEU A 145 -6.56 28.29 11.15
CA LEU A 145 -5.70 29.43 10.81
C LEU A 145 -5.91 30.59 11.79
N GLY A 146 -4.87 31.41 11.97
CA GLY A 146 -4.92 32.58 12.86
C GLY A 146 -5.96 33.64 12.46
N ASN A 147 -6.45 33.60 11.22
CA ASN A 147 -7.55 34.45 10.73
C ASN A 147 -8.94 33.83 10.96
N SER A 148 -9.06 32.86 11.86
CA SER A 148 -10.30 32.14 12.20
C SER A 148 -10.90 31.29 11.07
N LYS A 149 -10.20 31.10 9.95
CA LYS A 149 -10.63 30.13 8.92
C LYS A 149 -10.25 28.72 9.33
N VAL A 150 -11.14 27.77 9.05
CA VAL A 150 -10.91 26.34 9.22
C VAL A 150 -10.87 25.69 7.84
N LEU A 151 -9.78 24.99 7.54
CA LEU A 151 -9.64 24.20 6.32
C LEU A 151 -9.75 22.72 6.66
N LYS A 152 -10.65 21.99 6.00
CA LYS A 152 -10.74 20.54 6.11
C LYS A 152 -9.72 19.90 5.17
N GLY A 153 -8.66 19.34 5.72
CA GLY A 153 -7.69 18.53 4.97
C GLY A 153 -7.97 17.02 5.10
N SER A 154 -7.31 16.22 4.27
CA SER A 154 -7.34 14.76 4.34
C SER A 154 -5.97 14.27 4.81
N SER A 155 -5.90 13.69 6.01
CA SER A 155 -4.67 13.16 6.60
C SER A 155 -5.00 12.21 7.75
N LEU A 156 -4.08 11.28 8.01
CA LEU A 156 -4.05 10.43 9.20
C LEU A 156 -3.13 11.08 10.24
N ASN A 157 -3.63 12.10 10.93
CA ASN A 157 -2.87 12.80 11.97
C ASN A 157 -3.39 12.42 13.37
N PRO A 158 -2.70 11.55 14.11
CA PRO A 158 -3.08 11.23 15.49
C PRO A 158 -2.58 12.28 16.48
N ILE A 159 -1.73 13.21 16.05
CA ILE A 159 -1.06 14.17 16.90
C ILE A 159 -1.89 15.44 16.97
N LYS A 160 -2.25 15.84 18.20
CA LYS A 160 -2.84 17.15 18.46
C LYS A 160 -1.73 18.17 18.66
N MET A 161 -1.83 19.31 17.97
CA MET A 161 -0.95 20.45 18.24
C MET A 161 -1.33 21.06 19.60
N GLU A 162 -0.35 21.18 20.50
CA GLU A 162 -0.55 21.78 21.83
C GLU A 162 -0.61 23.32 21.76
N HIS A 163 0.15 23.90 20.83
CA HIS A 163 0.25 25.35 20.64
C HIS A 163 0.17 25.70 19.14
N PRO A 164 -0.31 26.91 18.79
CA PRO A 164 -0.24 27.41 17.43
C PRO A 164 1.21 27.70 17.03
N TYR A 165 1.56 27.43 15.78
CA TYR A 165 2.87 27.73 15.20
C TYR A 165 2.72 28.78 14.08
N GLY A 166 3.78 29.54 13.84
CA GLY A 166 3.86 30.45 12.71
C GLY A 166 3.79 29.68 11.40
N LEU A 167 2.98 30.17 10.45
CA LEU A 167 2.89 29.62 9.11
C LEU A 167 3.71 30.48 8.15
N VAL A 168 4.57 29.86 7.35
CA VAL A 168 5.35 30.53 6.32
C VAL A 168 5.12 29.86 4.97
N TYR A 169 5.01 30.66 3.91
CA TYR A 169 5.00 30.13 2.55
C TYR A 169 6.40 29.64 2.20
N GLY A 170 6.54 28.44 1.63
CA GLY A 170 7.84 27.90 1.22
C GLY A 170 8.62 28.86 0.30
N SER A 171 7.93 29.57 -0.60
CA SER A 171 8.55 30.60 -1.45
C SER A 171 9.19 31.77 -0.70
N ALA A 172 8.74 32.06 0.52
CA ALA A 172 9.28 33.10 1.38
C ALA A 172 10.39 32.58 2.30
N SER A 173 10.71 31.28 2.25
CA SER A 173 11.71 30.60 3.06
C SER A 173 12.85 30.01 2.22
N ALA A 174 13.13 30.60 1.06
CA ALA A 174 14.16 30.10 0.14
C ALA A 174 15.55 30.19 0.77
N ALA A 175 16.30 29.09 0.73
CA ALA A 175 17.72 29.09 1.09
C ALA A 175 18.52 30.01 0.17
N ALA A 176 19.68 30.49 0.63
CA ALA A 176 20.55 31.36 -0.16
C ALA A 176 20.91 30.69 -1.50
N GLY A 177 20.66 31.39 -2.61
CA GLY A 177 20.91 30.88 -3.96
C GLY A 177 19.79 30.03 -4.56
N VAL A 178 18.69 29.78 -3.83
CA VAL A 178 17.50 29.07 -4.34
C VAL A 178 16.44 30.08 -4.76
N SER A 179 15.85 29.89 -5.94
CA SER A 179 14.76 30.74 -6.41
C SER A 179 13.50 30.51 -5.56
N ALA A 180 12.69 31.56 -5.39
CA ALA A 180 11.40 31.47 -4.72
C ALA A 180 10.44 30.45 -5.37
N VAL A 181 10.63 30.12 -6.65
CA VAL A 181 9.85 29.08 -7.36
C VAL A 181 10.27 27.69 -6.89
N ASN A 182 11.56 27.42 -6.80
CA ASN A 182 12.08 26.13 -6.35
C ASN A 182 11.81 25.89 -4.86
N ALA A 183 11.81 26.96 -4.06
CA ALA A 183 11.49 26.89 -2.63
C ALA A 183 10.00 26.60 -2.33
N ARG A 184 9.08 26.74 -3.30
CA ARG A 184 7.64 26.43 -3.10
C ARG A 184 7.39 24.97 -2.76
N TYR A 185 8.24 24.07 -3.27
CA TYR A 185 8.08 22.63 -3.07
C TYR A 185 8.43 22.18 -1.65
N SER A 186 8.89 23.09 -0.78
CA SER A 186 9.05 22.90 0.68
C SER A 186 9.80 21.61 1.06
N LEU A 187 10.71 21.14 0.20
CA LEU A 187 11.65 20.09 0.55
C LEU A 187 12.70 20.69 1.49
N CYS A 188 13.09 19.98 2.53
CA CYS A 188 14.03 20.51 3.52
C CYS A 188 15.41 20.88 2.99
N TYR A 189 15.75 20.44 1.77
CA TYR A 189 16.97 20.83 1.07
C TYR A 189 16.88 22.20 0.35
N VAL A 190 15.68 22.75 0.14
CA VAL A 190 15.46 24.05 -0.53
C VAL A 190 14.95 25.16 0.41
N ALA A 191 14.56 24.81 1.63
CA ALA A 191 14.17 25.74 2.68
C ALA A 191 15.36 26.07 3.62
N ASP A 192 15.33 27.22 4.30
CA ASP A 192 16.25 27.49 5.41
C ASP A 192 16.16 26.37 6.45
N HIS A 193 17.29 25.73 6.77
CA HIS A 193 17.38 24.61 7.70
C HIS A 193 16.75 24.90 9.08
N LYS A 194 16.62 26.16 9.48
CA LYS A 194 15.97 26.56 10.74
C LYS A 194 14.44 26.43 10.75
N LEU A 195 13.81 26.21 9.59
CA LEU A 195 12.36 26.15 9.42
C LEU A 195 11.84 24.74 9.07
N CYS A 196 12.73 23.75 9.09
CA CYS A 196 12.38 22.35 8.82
C CYS A 196 11.98 21.60 10.08
N CYS A 197 10.73 21.12 10.11
CA CYS A 197 10.25 20.13 11.07
C CYS A 197 10.56 18.71 10.59
#